data_AF-A0A2V5YKX1-F1
#
_entry.id   AF-A0A2V5YKX1-F1
#
_cell.length_a   1.000
_cell.length_b   1.000
_cell.length_c   1.000
_cell.angle_alpha   90.00
_cell.angle_beta   90.00
_cell.angle_gamma   90.00
#
_symmetry.space_group_name_H-M   'P 1'
#
loop_
_entity.id
_entity.type
_entity.pdbx_description
1 polymer ?
#
loop_
_entity_poly.entity_id
_entity_poly.type
_entity_poly.pdbx_seq_one_letter_code
_entity_poly.pdbx_strand_id
1 'polypeptide(L)'
;MKLIGGYYKPAEDVAEKRARLMFDWKNTLMDNLNRAHFSGTLTDSSGAQYTGIVSATDEGLTMKLPYGIAWITWDKLSPKEILAVSKSFIDPAAGDAADRQWRCAVFASETGQTEAARELAEAAARAKPEYKEQTSLLSPDISRAAQATR
;
A
#
# COMPACT_ATOMS: atom_id res chain seq x y z
N MET A 1 -7.77 -27.67 -35.03
CA MET A 1 -7.17 -26.39 -34.59
C MET A 1 -7.46 -26.24 -33.10
N LYS A 2 -6.46 -26.36 -32.23
CA LYS A 2 -6.63 -26.37 -30.76
C LYS A 2 -5.54 -25.48 -30.15
N LEU A 3 -5.85 -24.22 -29.88
CA LEU A 3 -4.93 -23.26 -29.27
C LEU A 3 -5.70 -22.22 -28.45
N ILE A 4 -6.04 -22.55 -27.20
CA ILE A 4 -6.29 -21.58 -26.10
C ILE A 4 -6.64 -22.38 -24.85
N GLY A 5 -5.79 -22.31 -23.81
CA GLY A 5 -6.09 -22.96 -22.52
C GLY A 5 -4.90 -23.16 -21.59
N GLY A 6 -3.66 -23.02 -22.06
CA GLY A 6 -2.46 -23.30 -21.26
C GLY A 6 -1.82 -22.12 -20.53
N TYR A 7 -2.03 -20.88 -20.98
CA TYR A 7 -1.27 -19.72 -20.50
C TYR A 7 -2.03 -18.79 -19.52
N TYR A 8 -3.32 -19.05 -19.26
CA TYR A 8 -4.16 -18.14 -18.46
C TYR A 8 -4.07 -18.36 -16.94
N LYS A 9 -3.86 -19.60 -16.47
CA LYS A 9 -3.83 -19.92 -15.02
C LYS A 9 -2.79 -19.13 -14.20
N PRO A 10 -1.51 -19.01 -14.62
CA PRO A 10 -0.51 -18.34 -13.79
C PRO A 10 -0.75 -16.84 -13.64
N ALA A 11 -1.33 -16.18 -14.66
CA ALA A 11 -1.63 -14.76 -14.62
C ALA A 11 -2.86 -14.45 -13.74
N GLU A 12 -3.89 -15.31 -13.82
CA GLU A 12 -5.06 -15.25 -12.94
C GLU A 12 -4.67 -15.45 -11.47
N ASP A 13 -3.83 -16.45 -11.16
CA ASP A 13 -3.36 -16.72 -9.80
C ASP A 13 -2.54 -15.54 -9.22
N VAL A 14 -1.74 -14.86 -10.06
CA VAL A 14 -0.99 -13.67 -9.64
C VAL A 14 -1.93 -12.48 -9.41
N ALA A 15 -2.90 -12.27 -10.29
CA ALA A 15 -3.89 -11.20 -10.15
C ALA A 15 -4.74 -11.38 -8.88
N GLU A 16 -5.18 -12.62 -8.60
CA GLU A 16 -5.94 -12.92 -7.40
C GLU A 16 -5.11 -12.68 -6.12
N LYS A 17 -3.86 -13.15 -6.10
CA LYS A 17 -2.95 -12.90 -4.97
C LYS A 17 -2.72 -11.42 -4.75
N ARG A 18 -2.52 -10.63 -5.81
CA ARG A 18 -2.38 -9.17 -5.72
C ARG A 18 -3.64 -8.50 -5.18
N ALA A 19 -4.82 -8.89 -5.66
CA ALA A 19 -6.08 -8.36 -5.18
C ALA A 19 -6.26 -8.61 -3.67
N ARG A 20 -5.92 -9.83 -3.20
CA ARG A 20 -5.91 -10.17 -1.77
C ARG A 20 -4.93 -9.30 -0.97
N LEU A 21 -3.71 -9.12 -1.47
CA LEU A 21 -2.71 -8.27 -0.80
C LEU A 21 -3.14 -6.79 -0.73
N MET A 22 -3.78 -6.26 -1.78
CA MET A 22 -4.34 -4.92 -1.79
C MET A 22 -5.51 -4.76 -0.81
N PHE A 23 -6.37 -5.78 -0.72
CA PHE A 23 -7.44 -5.83 0.26
C PHE A 23 -6.89 -5.85 1.70
N ASP A 24 -5.90 -6.70 1.96
CA ASP A 24 -5.23 -6.79 3.27
C ASP A 24 -4.54 -5.48 3.65
N TRP A 25 -3.88 -4.81 2.69
CA TRP A 25 -3.30 -3.49 2.89
C TRP A 25 -4.37 -2.47 3.28
N LYS A 26 -5.48 -2.38 2.53
CA LYS A 26 -6.54 -1.39 2.78
C LYS A 26 -7.18 -1.62 4.16
N ASN A 27 -7.51 -2.87 4.50
CA ASN A 27 -8.05 -3.22 5.81
C ASN A 27 -7.10 -2.85 6.96
N THR A 28 -5.82 -3.16 6.81
CA THR A 28 -4.81 -2.79 7.82
C THR A 28 -4.74 -1.28 8.00
N LEU A 29 -4.78 -0.50 6.91
CA LEU A 29 -4.79 0.95 6.98
C LEU A 29 -6.05 1.48 7.66
N MET A 30 -7.23 0.97 7.31
CA MET A 30 -8.49 1.36 7.96
C MET A 30 -8.48 1.04 9.45
N ASP A 31 -8.01 -0.14 9.85
CA ASP A 31 -7.90 -0.52 11.26
C ASP A 31 -6.96 0.40 12.03
N ASN A 32 -5.82 0.75 11.45
CA ASN A 32 -4.88 1.71 12.05
C ASN A 32 -5.53 3.09 12.21
N LEU A 33 -6.19 3.59 11.16
CA LEU A 33 -6.87 4.88 11.18
C LEU A 33 -7.99 4.92 12.21
N ASN A 34 -8.79 3.86 12.33
CA ASN A 34 -9.91 3.80 13.27
C ASN A 34 -9.48 3.57 14.73
N ARG A 35 -8.27 3.06 14.98
CA ARG A 35 -7.74 2.82 16.34
C ARG A 35 -6.87 3.95 16.86
N ALA A 36 -5.94 4.43 16.04
CA ALA A 36 -4.91 5.38 16.44
C ALA A 36 -5.14 6.80 15.88
N HIS A 37 -5.97 6.92 14.85
CA HIS A 37 -6.12 8.13 14.04
C HIS A 37 -4.80 8.54 13.36
N PHE A 38 -4.87 9.47 12.43
CA PHE A 38 -3.69 10.11 11.85
C PHE A 38 -3.69 11.59 12.20
N SER A 39 -2.54 12.11 12.63
CA SER A 39 -2.32 13.55 12.83
C SER A 39 -1.18 14.00 11.94
N GLY A 40 -1.47 14.94 11.05
CA GLY A 40 -0.53 15.42 10.05
C GLY A 40 -1.26 16.20 8.96
N THR A 41 -0.54 17.10 8.28
CA THR A 41 -1.13 17.90 7.22
C THR A 41 -1.32 17.05 5.95
N LEU A 42 -2.52 17.12 5.37
CA LEU A 42 -2.89 16.47 4.12
C LEU A 42 -3.54 17.50 3.19
N THR A 43 -3.37 17.35 1.89
CA THR A 43 -3.96 18.23 0.87
C THR A 43 -4.66 17.40 -0.19
N ASP A 44 -5.97 17.55 -0.33
CA ASP A 44 -6.70 16.83 -1.37
C ASP A 44 -6.44 17.39 -2.78
N SER A 45 -6.99 16.70 -3.78
CA SER A 45 -6.90 17.08 -5.19
C SER A 45 -7.55 18.42 -5.54
N SER A 46 -8.36 19.00 -4.66
CA SER A 46 -8.91 20.37 -4.82
C SER A 46 -8.04 21.45 -4.19
N GLY A 47 -7.01 21.07 -3.42
CA GLY A 47 -6.16 21.96 -2.64
C GLY A 47 -6.67 22.21 -1.22
N ALA A 48 -7.72 21.53 -0.78
CA ALA A 48 -8.23 21.64 0.59
C ALA A 48 -7.25 20.99 1.58
N GLN A 49 -6.94 21.68 2.66
CA GLN A 49 -6.01 21.21 3.69
C GLN A 49 -6.72 20.63 4.91
N TYR A 50 -6.19 19.53 5.41
CA TYR A 50 -6.65 18.82 6.60
C TYR A 50 -5.52 18.67 7.60
N THR A 51 -5.87 18.51 8.87
CA THR A 51 -4.92 18.35 9.99
C THR A 51 -4.82 16.91 10.49
N GLY A 52 -5.50 15.97 9.83
CA GLY A 52 -5.45 14.56 10.16
C GLY A 52 -6.60 13.76 9.56
N ILE A 53 -6.68 12.49 9.94
CA ILE A 53 -7.75 11.55 9.60
C ILE A 53 -8.27 10.95 10.90
N VAL A 54 -9.57 11.04 11.13
CA VAL A 54 -10.25 10.58 12.35
C VAL A 54 -10.76 9.15 12.19
N SER A 55 -11.28 8.81 11.01
CA SER A 55 -11.78 7.46 10.74
C SER A 55 -11.79 7.16 9.25
N ALA A 56 -11.94 5.89 8.92
CA ALA A 56 -12.01 5.38 7.56
C ALA A 56 -13.07 4.28 7.44
N THR A 57 -13.77 4.28 6.31
CA THR A 57 -14.63 3.20 5.84
C THR A 57 -14.18 2.74 4.46
N ASP A 58 -14.84 1.74 3.89
CA ASP A 58 -14.56 1.31 2.53
C ASP A 58 -14.77 2.42 1.50
N GLU A 59 -15.75 3.30 1.74
CA GLU A 59 -16.15 4.37 0.84
C GLU A 59 -15.27 5.61 0.97
N GLY A 60 -14.77 5.92 2.17
CA GLY A 60 -14.08 7.19 2.38
C GLY A 60 -13.43 7.41 3.74
N LEU A 61 -13.04 8.65 3.94
CA LEU A 61 -12.26 9.13 5.07
C LEU A 61 -12.98 10.26 5.77
N THR A 62 -13.03 10.22 7.09
CA THR A 62 -13.41 11.37 7.91
C THR A 62 -12.15 12.15 8.26
N MET A 63 -11.98 13.28 7.60
CA MET A 63 -10.83 14.17 7.74
C MET A 63 -11.00 15.12 8.92
N LYS A 64 -9.91 15.45 9.59
CA LYS A 64 -9.85 16.45 10.65
C LYS A 64 -9.57 17.83 10.06
N LEU A 65 -10.33 18.84 10.49
CA LEU A 65 -10.10 20.25 10.21
C LEU A 65 -9.72 20.97 11.51
N PRO A 66 -9.19 22.20 11.45
CA PRO A 66 -8.94 23.01 12.65
C PRO A 66 -10.18 23.16 13.54
N TYR A 67 -11.36 23.27 12.94
CA TYR A 67 -12.63 23.53 13.64
C TYR A 67 -13.75 22.55 13.27
N GLY A 68 -13.43 21.29 12.99
CA GLY A 68 -14.45 20.28 12.69
C GLY A 68 -13.92 19.06 11.95
N ILE A 69 -14.82 18.40 11.22
CA ILE A 69 -14.53 17.24 10.38
C ILE A 69 -15.20 17.39 9.02
N ALA A 70 -14.65 16.72 8.01
CA ALA A 70 -15.26 16.60 6.68
C ALA A 70 -15.12 15.17 6.18
N TRP A 71 -16.11 14.68 5.45
CA TRP A 71 -16.03 13.37 4.81
C TRP A 71 -15.58 13.53 3.35
N ILE A 72 -14.61 12.74 2.92
CA ILE A 72 -14.12 12.68 1.53
C ILE A 72 -14.01 11.23 1.07
N THR A 73 -14.07 11.00 -0.23
CA THR A 73 -13.76 9.70 -0.83
C THR A 73 -12.24 9.51 -0.95
N TRP A 74 -11.78 8.25 -0.98
CA TRP A 74 -10.35 7.92 -1.04
C TRP A 74 -9.61 8.55 -2.23
N ASP A 75 -10.27 8.69 -3.38
CA ASP A 75 -9.70 9.27 -4.61
C ASP A 75 -9.38 10.77 -4.49
N LYS A 76 -9.84 11.43 -3.43
CA LYS A 76 -9.49 12.83 -3.16
C LYS A 76 -8.06 12.98 -2.66
N LEU A 77 -7.49 11.97 -2.01
CA LEU A 77 -6.08 11.99 -1.62
C LEU A 77 -5.21 11.36 -2.72
N SER A 78 -4.03 11.94 -2.93
CA SER A 78 -3.08 11.35 -3.87
C SER A 78 -2.57 10.00 -3.33
N PRO A 79 -2.22 9.02 -4.20
CA PRO A 79 -1.57 7.79 -3.75
C PRO A 79 -0.32 8.01 -2.91
N LYS A 80 0.42 9.10 -3.16
CA LYS A 80 1.60 9.46 -2.38
C LYS A 80 1.26 9.84 -0.94
N GLU A 81 0.18 10.59 -0.72
CA GLU A 81 -0.28 10.94 0.62
C GLU A 81 -0.80 9.71 1.36
N ILE A 82 -1.60 8.87 0.69
CA ILE A 82 -2.10 7.63 1.27
C ILE A 82 -0.94 6.71 1.68
N LEU A 83 0.10 6.60 0.86
CA LEU A 83 1.30 5.83 1.21
C LEU A 83 2.04 6.44 2.41
N ALA A 84 2.17 7.77 2.47
CA ALA A 84 2.83 8.45 3.59
C ALA A 84 2.09 8.20 4.91
N VAL A 85 0.76 8.28 4.91
CA VAL A 85 -0.10 7.93 6.06
C VAL A 85 0.07 6.45 6.42
N SER A 86 0.05 5.54 5.45
CA SER A 86 0.22 4.11 5.71
C SER A 86 1.57 3.80 6.37
N LYS A 87 2.65 4.45 5.88
CA LYS A 87 4.00 4.32 6.45
C LYS A 87 4.12 4.88 7.86
N SER A 88 3.36 5.91 8.24
CA SER A 88 3.45 6.48 9.59
C SER A 88 2.98 5.53 10.69
N PHE A 89 2.24 4.48 10.34
CA PHE A 89 1.80 3.42 11.27
C PHE A 89 2.78 2.24 11.37
N ILE A 90 3.95 2.34 10.74
CA ILE A 90 5.00 1.33 10.87
C ILE A 90 5.87 1.70 12.06
N ASP A 91 5.69 1.00 13.17
CA ASP A 91 6.66 1.00 14.26
C ASP A 91 7.77 -0.02 13.93
N PRO A 92 9.03 0.40 13.76
CA PRO A 92 10.13 -0.51 13.44
C PRO A 92 10.43 -1.53 14.55
N ALA A 93 10.00 -1.28 15.79
CA ALA A 93 10.17 -2.20 16.91
C ALA A 93 9.02 -3.23 17.04
N ALA A 94 7.92 -3.05 16.30
CA ALA A 94 6.78 -3.96 16.35
C ALA A 94 7.08 -5.29 15.63
N GLY A 95 6.56 -6.40 16.17
CA GLY A 95 6.76 -7.74 15.59
C GLY A 95 6.17 -7.91 14.19
N ASP A 96 5.21 -7.05 13.79
CA ASP A 96 4.55 -7.06 12.48
C ASP A 96 5.12 -5.98 11.52
N ALA A 97 6.22 -5.30 11.88
CA ALA A 97 6.80 -4.22 11.09
C ALA A 97 7.10 -4.63 9.64
N ALA A 98 7.68 -5.83 9.46
CA ALA A 98 7.98 -6.39 8.14
C ALA A 98 6.72 -6.57 7.29
N ASP A 99 5.62 -7.04 7.91
CA ASP A 99 4.36 -7.28 7.20
C ASP A 99 3.71 -5.96 6.79
N ARG A 100 3.81 -4.93 7.64
CA ARG A 100 3.34 -3.58 7.32
C ARG A 100 4.16 -2.94 6.20
N GLN A 101 5.48 -3.11 6.24
CA GLN A 101 6.37 -2.67 5.15
C GLN A 101 6.00 -3.36 3.84
N TRP A 102 5.79 -4.68 3.86
CA TRP A 102 5.37 -5.45 2.68
C TRP A 102 4.04 -4.95 2.12
N ARG A 103 3.02 -4.75 2.96
CA ARG A 103 1.73 -4.19 2.52
C ARG A 103 1.87 -2.80 1.90
N CYS A 104 2.70 -1.93 2.48
CA CYS A 104 2.99 -0.63 1.90
C CYS A 104 3.71 -0.76 0.55
N ALA A 105 4.60 -1.74 0.39
CA ALA A 105 5.28 -2.01 -0.87
C ALA A 105 4.30 -2.43 -1.97
N VAL A 106 3.32 -3.28 -1.64
CA VAL A 106 2.25 -3.69 -2.56
C VAL A 106 1.48 -2.47 -3.07
N PHE A 107 0.99 -1.61 -2.17
CA PHE A 107 0.27 -0.41 -2.55
C PHE A 107 1.11 0.57 -3.37
N ALA A 108 2.36 0.80 -2.94
CA ALA A 108 3.29 1.66 -3.67
C ALA A 108 3.50 1.14 -5.10
N SER A 109 3.63 -0.18 -5.27
CA SER A 109 3.83 -0.79 -6.57
C SER A 109 2.60 -0.65 -7.49
N GLU A 110 1.41 -0.93 -6.95
CA GLU A 110 0.14 -0.81 -7.68
C GLU A 110 -0.13 0.64 -8.13
N THR A 111 0.37 1.62 -7.37
CA THR A 111 0.17 3.05 -7.66
C THR A 111 1.33 3.71 -8.40
N GLY A 112 2.28 2.91 -8.92
CA GLY A 112 3.40 3.40 -9.73
C GLY A 112 4.52 4.10 -8.95
N GLN A 113 4.54 3.97 -7.61
CA GLN A 113 5.58 4.53 -6.73
C GLN A 113 6.76 3.55 -6.61
N THR A 114 7.41 3.23 -7.74
CA THR A 114 8.36 2.11 -7.89
C THR A 114 9.53 2.12 -6.90
N GLU A 115 10.17 3.27 -6.67
CA GLU A 115 11.29 3.35 -5.72
C GLU A 115 10.83 3.09 -4.29
N ALA A 116 9.70 3.68 -3.89
CA ALA A 116 9.13 3.42 -2.56
C ALA A 116 8.74 1.95 -2.39
N ALA A 117 8.16 1.34 -3.43
CA ALA A 117 7.82 -0.08 -3.44
C ALA A 117 9.07 -0.95 -3.24
N ARG A 118 10.15 -0.66 -3.97
CA ARG A 118 11.43 -1.37 -3.86
C ARG A 118 12.01 -1.27 -2.45
N GLU A 119 12.15 -0.06 -1.92
CA GLU A 119 12.74 0.17 -0.59
C GLU A 119 11.97 -0.54 0.53
N LEU A 120 10.64 -0.46 0.48
CA LEU A 120 9.76 -1.11 1.46
C LEU A 120 9.81 -2.63 1.34
N ALA A 121 9.83 -3.16 0.12
CA ALA A 121 9.94 -4.60 -0.13
C ALA A 121 11.28 -5.16 0.36
N GLU A 122 12.38 -4.45 0.10
CA GLU A 122 13.71 -4.83 0.58
C GLU A 122 13.79 -4.79 2.10
N ALA A 123 13.18 -3.77 2.75
CA ALA A 123 13.11 -3.69 4.20
C ALA A 123 12.34 -4.87 4.80
N ALA A 124 11.17 -5.18 4.24
CA ALA A 124 10.37 -6.33 4.66
C ALA A 124 11.15 -7.64 4.48
N ALA A 125 11.79 -7.83 3.32
CA ALA A 125 12.57 -9.02 2.98
C ALA A 125 13.84 -9.21 3.83
N ARG A 126 14.42 -8.12 4.36
CA ARG A 126 15.53 -8.18 5.32
C ARG A 126 15.08 -8.76 6.67
N ALA A 127 13.88 -8.40 7.12
CA ALA A 127 13.32 -8.88 8.39
C ALA A 127 12.65 -10.25 8.26
N LYS A 128 11.94 -10.50 7.14
CA LYS A 128 11.25 -11.75 6.82
C LYS A 128 11.66 -12.23 5.41
N PRO A 129 12.64 -13.15 5.30
CA PRO A 129 13.20 -13.58 4.01
C PRO A 129 12.18 -14.18 3.03
N GLU A 130 11.05 -14.72 3.51
CA GLU A 130 9.95 -15.24 2.69
C GLU A 130 9.40 -14.21 1.68
N TYR A 131 9.51 -12.90 1.97
CA TYR A 131 9.09 -11.86 1.03
C TYR A 131 9.99 -11.74 -0.21
N LYS A 132 11.22 -12.27 -0.17
CA LYS A 132 12.09 -12.33 -1.37
C LYS A 132 11.50 -13.19 -2.47
N GLU A 133 10.75 -14.23 -2.12
CA GLU A 133 10.10 -15.12 -3.07
C GLU A 133 8.85 -14.46 -3.70
N GLN A 134 8.33 -13.43 -3.02
CA GLN A 134 7.10 -12.74 -3.40
C GLN A 134 7.34 -11.43 -4.14
N THR A 135 8.59 -10.97 -4.32
CA THR A 135 8.89 -9.70 -5.03
C THR A 135 8.41 -9.69 -6.48
N SER A 136 8.29 -10.87 -7.11
CA SER A 136 7.66 -11.03 -8.43
C SER A 136 6.19 -10.57 -8.46
N LEU A 137 5.52 -10.59 -7.30
CA LEU A 137 4.16 -10.08 -7.14
C LEU A 137 4.09 -8.55 -7.11
N LEU A 138 5.19 -7.83 -6.87
CA LEU A 138 5.13 -6.36 -6.88
C LEU A 138 5.12 -5.81 -8.30
N SER A 139 5.83 -6.41 -9.26
CA SER A 139 5.74 -6.07 -10.69
C SER A 139 6.45 -7.13 -11.56
N PRO A 140 6.03 -7.33 -12.82
CA PRO A 140 6.87 -8.03 -13.80
C PRO A 140 8.22 -7.29 -14.08
N ASP A 141 8.30 -5.96 -13.89
CA ASP A 141 9.51 -5.16 -14.15
C ASP A 141 10.49 -5.02 -12.97
N ILE A 142 10.03 -5.13 -11.71
CA ILE A 142 10.94 -5.05 -10.53
C ILE A 142 11.92 -6.24 -10.53
N SER A 143 11.53 -7.37 -11.13
CA SER A 143 12.39 -8.54 -11.32
C SER A 143 13.59 -8.27 -12.25
N ARG A 144 13.55 -7.20 -13.08
CA ARG A 144 14.65 -6.83 -13.98
C ARG A 144 15.70 -5.95 -13.30
N ALA A 145 15.29 -5.11 -12.34
CA ALA A 145 16.19 -4.26 -11.58
C ALA A 145 17.02 -5.05 -10.55
N ALA A 146 16.46 -6.13 -9.98
CA ALA A 146 17.17 -6.98 -9.01
C ALA A 146 18.25 -7.91 -9.63
N GLN A 147 18.33 -7.99 -10.96
CA GLN A 147 19.33 -8.80 -11.68
C GLN A 147 20.47 -7.96 -12.29
N ALA A 148 20.41 -6.62 -12.22
CA ALA A 148 21.38 -5.74 -12.86
C ALA A 148 22.62 -5.39 -11.99
N THR A 149 22.80 -6.05 -10.84
CA THR A 149 23.94 -5.79 -9.93
C THR A 149 24.75 -7.06 -9.61
N ARG A 150 24.97 -7.92 -10.61
CA ARG A 150 25.95 -9.02 -10.51
C ARG A 150 27.19 -8.73 -11.34
#